data_AF-A0A1Q6CFQ4-F1
#
_entry.id   AF-A0A1Q6CFQ4-F1
#
_cell.length_a   1.000
_cell.length_b   1.000
_cell.length_c   1.000
_cell.angle_alpha   90.00
_cell.angle_beta   90.00
_cell.angle_gamma   90.00
#
_symmetry.space_group_name_H-M   'P 1'
#
loop_
_entity.id
_entity.type
_entity.pdbx_description
1 polymer ?
#
loop_
_entity_poly.entity_id
_entity_poly.type
_entity_poly.pdbx_seq_one_letter_code
_entity_poly.pdbx_strand_id
1 'polypeptide(L)'
;MNLDNVKAAWQQQNNDTGVAITINQTMLTDIKLNKQMQQLNNMKWMRIVESLAFFFIIVLLWQYIVTDFSLSAPKISAFVLNVFAIVGLAGNIGQIVLISQVDYSKPVSDLQKDIYSVCTHKLQLTKLLLMSVPFYMAYVFIGFDLLLGVDLFQHLEQHMIWFYSLSSTLLFFVTAYLLAKLDYKNISLTWVQKTIQFIVGERLVNMAQFINNIEST
;
A
#
# COMPACT_ATOMS: atom_id res chain seq x y z
N MET A 1 -24.25 -61.20 15.18
CA MET A 1 -23.53 -60.12 14.47
C MET A 1 -22.07 -60.52 14.42
N ASN A 2 -21.48 -60.65 13.22
CA ASN A 2 -20.14 -61.22 13.06
C ASN A 2 -19.06 -60.17 13.38
N LEU A 3 -18.02 -60.54 14.13
CA LEU A 3 -16.91 -59.66 14.53
C LEU A 3 -16.22 -59.04 13.31
N ASP A 4 -16.15 -59.81 12.23
CA ASP A 4 -15.58 -59.36 10.96
C ASP A 4 -16.38 -58.23 10.31
N ASN A 5 -17.72 -58.25 10.44
CA ASN A 5 -18.58 -57.18 9.93
C ASN A 5 -18.43 -55.88 10.73
N VAL A 6 -18.18 -55.98 12.04
CA VAL A 6 -17.93 -54.80 12.90
C VAL A 6 -16.58 -54.18 12.54
N LYS A 7 -15.55 -55.00 12.33
CA LYS A 7 -14.21 -54.54 11.94
C LYS A 7 -14.20 -53.87 10.57
N ALA A 8 -14.90 -54.46 9.59
CA ALA A 8 -15.04 -53.90 8.25
C ALA A 8 -15.79 -52.55 8.28
N ALA A 9 -16.90 -52.45 9.03
CA ALA A 9 -17.65 -51.20 9.19
C ALA A 9 -16.80 -50.10 9.85
N TRP A 10 -15.96 -50.47 10.82
CA TRP A 10 -15.08 -49.53 11.52
C TRP A 10 -13.94 -49.02 10.62
N GLN A 11 -13.34 -49.89 9.80
CA GLN A 11 -12.33 -49.47 8.82
C GLN A 11 -12.92 -48.59 7.72
N GLN A 12 -14.13 -48.91 7.24
CA GLN A 12 -14.86 -48.10 6.26
C GLN A 12 -15.12 -46.69 6.82
N GLN A 13 -15.65 -46.60 8.04
CA GLN A 13 -15.94 -45.32 8.68
C GLN A 13 -14.69 -44.48 8.92
N ASN A 14 -13.57 -45.11 9.30
CA ASN A 14 -12.30 -44.40 9.50
C ASN A 14 -11.72 -43.86 8.19
N ASN A 15 -11.85 -44.63 7.09
CA ASN A 15 -11.50 -44.17 5.75
C ASN A 15 -12.38 -43.01 5.29
N ASP A 16 -13.71 -43.14 5.42
CA ASP A 16 -14.67 -42.11 5.02
C ASP A 16 -14.46 -40.80 5.82
N THR A 17 -14.16 -40.92 7.11
CA THR A 17 -13.82 -39.78 7.99
C THR A 17 -12.50 -39.13 7.59
N GLY A 18 -11.47 -39.93 7.31
CA GLY A 18 -10.17 -39.44 6.84
C GLY A 18 -10.30 -38.67 5.51
N VAL A 19 -11.03 -39.23 4.54
CA VAL A 19 -11.33 -38.58 3.26
C VAL A 19 -12.10 -37.28 3.46
N ALA A 20 -13.11 -37.25 4.34
CA ALA A 20 -13.87 -36.04 4.63
C ALA A 20 -13.01 -34.94 5.29
N ILE A 21 -12.09 -35.31 6.19
CA ILE A 21 -11.15 -34.37 6.82
C ILE A 21 -10.21 -33.77 5.77
N THR A 22 -9.64 -34.60 4.89
CA THR A 22 -8.75 -34.13 3.82
C THR A 22 -9.49 -33.23 2.83
N ILE A 23 -10.69 -33.61 2.39
CA ILE A 23 -11.52 -32.78 1.50
C ILE A 23 -11.82 -31.42 2.15
N ASN A 24 -12.19 -31.41 3.44
CA ASN A 24 -12.45 -30.17 4.16
C ASN A 24 -11.20 -29.29 4.28
N GLN A 25 -10.03 -29.88 4.55
CA GLN A 25 -8.77 -29.12 4.60
C GLN A 25 -8.41 -28.52 3.23
N THR A 26 -8.58 -29.27 2.15
CA THR A 26 -8.36 -28.78 0.78
C THR A 26 -9.32 -27.65 0.45
N MET A 27 -10.62 -27.83 0.68
CA MET A 27 -11.63 -26.79 0.45
C MET A 27 -11.37 -25.54 1.29
N LEU A 28 -10.99 -25.68 2.56
CA LEU A 28 -10.65 -24.54 3.41
C LEU A 28 -9.40 -23.79 2.91
N THR A 29 -8.43 -24.52 2.37
CA THR A 29 -7.23 -23.93 1.78
C THR A 29 -7.58 -23.21 0.48
N ASP A 30 -8.38 -23.82 -0.39
CA ASP A 30 -8.84 -23.22 -1.65
C ASP A 30 -9.70 -21.97 -1.42
N ILE A 31 -10.63 -22.01 -0.46
CA ILE A 31 -11.43 -20.83 -0.07
C ILE A 31 -10.51 -19.71 0.47
N LYS A 32 -9.52 -20.05 1.29
CA LYS A 32 -8.56 -19.07 1.83
C LYS A 32 -7.69 -18.48 0.73
N LEU A 33 -7.21 -19.29 -0.21
CA LEU A 33 -6.40 -18.88 -1.36
C LEU A 33 -7.21 -18.00 -2.32
N ASN A 34 -8.42 -18.43 -2.69
CA ASN A 34 -9.30 -17.67 -3.57
C ASN A 34 -9.66 -16.30 -2.98
N LYS A 35 -9.91 -16.23 -1.66
CA LYS A 35 -10.12 -14.94 -0.97
C LYS A 35 -8.87 -14.04 -1.02
N GLN A 36 -7.66 -14.61 -0.99
CA GLN A 36 -6.41 -13.83 -1.12
C GLN A 36 -6.17 -13.36 -2.54
N MET A 37 -6.44 -14.22 -3.53
CA MET A 37 -6.44 -13.85 -4.95
C MET A 37 -7.38 -12.66 -5.20
N GLN A 38 -8.61 -12.73 -4.67
CA GLN A 38 -9.58 -11.65 -4.82
C GLN A 38 -9.11 -10.35 -4.16
N GLN A 39 -8.49 -10.41 -2.97
CA GLN A 39 -7.93 -9.24 -2.29
C GLN A 39 -6.80 -8.59 -3.09
N LEU A 40 -5.86 -9.39 -3.61
CA LEU A 40 -4.77 -8.91 -4.46
C LEU A 40 -5.29 -8.32 -5.77
N ASN A 41 -6.30 -8.96 -6.37
CA ASN A 41 -6.90 -8.47 -7.61
C ASN A 41 -7.66 -7.16 -7.41
N ASN A 42 -8.41 -7.02 -6.32
CA ASN A 42 -9.06 -5.75 -5.95
C ASN A 42 -8.01 -4.65 -5.71
N MET A 43 -6.91 -4.97 -5.04
CA MET A 43 -5.80 -4.04 -4.86
C MET A 43 -5.18 -3.64 -6.20
N LYS A 44 -4.99 -4.59 -7.13
CA LYS A 44 -4.48 -4.31 -8.48
C LYS A 44 -5.40 -3.34 -9.22
N TRP A 45 -6.71 -3.59 -9.20
CA TRP A 45 -7.71 -2.70 -9.82
C TRP A 45 -7.68 -1.30 -9.22
N MET A 46 -7.61 -1.19 -7.90
CA MET A 46 -7.46 0.11 -7.22
C MET A 46 -6.18 0.83 -7.66
N ARG A 47 -5.05 0.13 -7.79
CA ARG A 47 -3.80 0.72 -8.28
C ARG A 47 -3.87 1.18 -9.72
N ILE A 48 -4.62 0.48 -10.58
CA ILE A 48 -4.85 0.92 -11.97
C ILE A 48 -5.64 2.23 -11.97
N VAL A 49 -6.70 2.33 -11.18
CA VAL A 49 -7.50 3.57 -11.05
C VAL A 49 -6.65 4.71 -10.50
N GLU A 50 -5.87 4.47 -9.44
CA GLU A 50 -4.95 5.47 -8.89
C GLU A 50 -3.89 5.91 -9.91
N SER A 51 -3.33 4.99 -10.71
CA SER A 51 -2.37 5.33 -11.78
C SER A 51 -2.97 6.26 -12.83
N LEU A 52 -4.24 6.05 -13.22
CA LEU A 52 -4.93 6.95 -14.15
C LEU A 52 -5.10 8.34 -13.53
N ALA A 53 -5.43 8.42 -12.24
CA ALA A 53 -5.53 9.68 -11.51
C ALA A 53 -4.16 10.40 -11.44
N PHE A 54 -3.09 9.69 -11.08
CA PHE A 54 -1.74 10.26 -11.06
C PHE A 54 -1.29 10.74 -12.44
N PHE A 55 -1.57 9.97 -13.49
CA PHE A 55 -1.27 10.39 -14.86
C PHE A 55 -1.97 11.70 -15.22
N PHE A 56 -3.26 11.83 -14.90
CA PHE A 56 -4.01 13.06 -15.12
C PHE A 56 -3.43 14.24 -14.32
N ILE A 57 -3.09 14.03 -13.04
CA ILE A 57 -2.44 15.04 -12.19
C ILE A 57 -1.11 15.50 -12.79
N ILE A 58 -0.27 14.57 -13.27
CA ILE A 58 1.02 14.89 -13.89
C ILE A 58 0.81 15.79 -15.11
N VAL A 59 -0.15 15.47 -15.97
CA VAL A 59 -0.46 16.27 -17.16
C VAL A 59 -0.93 17.68 -16.78
N LEU A 60 -1.84 17.80 -15.81
CA LEU A 60 -2.33 19.11 -15.34
C LEU A 60 -1.20 19.96 -14.74
N LEU A 61 -0.41 19.37 -13.84
CA LEU A 61 0.72 20.07 -13.22
C LEU A 61 1.79 20.45 -14.25
N TRP A 62 2.04 19.59 -15.24
CA TRP A 62 2.99 19.90 -16.31
C TRP A 62 2.52 21.07 -17.16
N GLN A 63 1.25 21.07 -17.58
CA GLN A 63 0.65 22.19 -18.30
C GLN A 63 0.79 23.50 -17.52
N TYR A 64 0.48 23.48 -16.23
CA TYR A 64 0.64 24.63 -15.34
C TYR A 64 2.07 25.18 -15.34
N ILE A 65 3.06 24.30 -15.17
CA ILE A 65 4.47 24.67 -15.11
C ILE A 65 4.95 25.35 -16.40
N VAL A 66 4.51 24.89 -17.57
CA VAL A 66 4.99 25.39 -18.88
C VAL A 66 4.23 26.59 -19.43
N THR A 67 3.18 27.07 -18.75
CA THR A 67 2.34 28.17 -19.21
C THR A 67 3.11 29.48 -19.44
N ASP A 68 4.16 29.72 -18.66
CA ASP A 68 5.05 30.87 -18.79
C ASP A 68 6.43 30.55 -18.18
N PHE A 69 7.50 31.18 -18.63
CA PHE A 69 8.88 30.93 -18.14
C PHE A 69 9.24 31.67 -16.85
N SER A 70 8.32 32.45 -16.27
CA SER A 70 8.52 33.09 -14.97
C SER A 70 8.70 32.07 -13.85
N LEU A 71 9.70 32.26 -12.99
CA LEU A 71 9.98 31.38 -11.85
C LEU A 71 9.25 31.92 -10.62
N SER A 72 8.11 31.32 -10.27
CA SER A 72 7.26 31.71 -9.15
C SER A 72 7.18 30.61 -8.09
N ALA A 73 6.88 30.97 -6.83
CA ALA A 73 6.70 30.01 -5.74
C ALA A 73 5.62 28.94 -6.03
N PRO A 74 4.46 29.28 -6.65
CA PRO A 74 3.49 28.28 -7.10
C PRO A 74 4.05 27.28 -8.12
N LYS A 75 4.88 27.72 -9.07
CA LYS A 75 5.50 26.82 -10.07
C LYS A 75 6.54 25.89 -9.47
N ILE A 76 7.36 26.37 -8.53
CA ILE A 76 8.28 25.52 -7.78
C ILE A 76 7.49 24.45 -7.01
N SER A 77 6.40 24.86 -6.35
CA SER A 77 5.51 23.95 -5.64
C SER A 77 4.90 22.91 -6.59
N ALA A 78 4.45 23.33 -7.77
CA ALA A 78 3.88 22.45 -8.78
C ALA A 78 4.90 21.45 -9.30
N PHE A 79 6.14 21.88 -9.48
CA PHE A 79 7.25 21.00 -9.85
C PHE A 79 7.50 19.93 -8.78
N VAL A 80 7.58 20.32 -7.50
CA VAL A 80 7.76 19.36 -6.38
C VAL A 80 6.61 18.35 -6.33
N LEU A 81 5.36 18.81 -6.45
CA LEU A 81 4.21 17.91 -6.49
C LEU A 81 4.21 17.00 -7.72
N ASN A 82 4.68 17.50 -8.87
CA ASN A 82 4.80 16.70 -10.09
C ASN A 82 5.81 15.56 -9.90
N VAL A 83 6.94 15.81 -9.24
CA VAL A 83 7.92 14.77 -8.88
C VAL A 83 7.25 13.69 -8.01
N PHE A 84 6.51 14.07 -6.97
CA PHE A 84 5.78 13.10 -6.14
C PHE A 84 4.70 12.34 -6.92
N ALA A 85 4.01 13.00 -7.85
CA ALA A 85 3.02 12.35 -8.70
C ALA A 85 3.64 11.32 -9.66
N ILE A 86 4.80 11.63 -10.27
CA ILE A 86 5.58 10.70 -11.10
C ILE A 86 6.02 9.49 -10.26
N VAL A 87 6.57 9.75 -9.08
CA VAL A 87 6.99 8.70 -8.14
C VAL A 87 5.81 7.82 -7.72
N GLY A 88 4.64 8.41 -7.45
CA GLY A 88 3.40 7.69 -7.15
C GLY A 88 2.95 6.81 -8.31
N LEU A 89 2.97 7.34 -9.53
CA LEU A 89 2.63 6.58 -10.74
C LEU A 89 3.59 5.40 -10.96
N ALA A 90 4.90 5.65 -10.90
CA ALA A 90 5.91 4.61 -11.04
C ALA A 90 5.77 3.52 -9.96
N GLY A 91 5.50 3.93 -8.72
CA GLY A 91 5.24 3.03 -7.61
C GLY A 91 4.00 2.17 -7.81
N ASN A 92 2.89 2.75 -8.28
CA ASN A 92 1.67 2.01 -8.59
C ASN A 92 1.87 1.02 -9.74
N ILE A 93 2.60 1.40 -10.80
CA ILE A 93 2.99 0.49 -11.89
C ILE A 93 3.81 -0.67 -11.33
N GLY A 94 4.84 -0.38 -10.52
CA GLY A 94 5.65 -1.41 -9.87
C GLY A 94 4.80 -2.37 -9.03
N GLN A 95 3.80 -1.83 -8.30
CA GLN A 95 2.89 -2.65 -7.50
C GLN A 95 1.98 -3.52 -8.37
N ILE A 96 1.47 -3.01 -9.50
CA ILE A 96 0.66 -3.79 -10.45
C ILE A 96 1.48 -4.94 -11.03
N VAL A 97 2.74 -4.69 -11.39
CA VAL A 97 3.66 -5.71 -11.91
C VAL A 97 3.92 -6.79 -10.85
N LEU A 98 4.26 -6.40 -9.62
CA LEU A 98 4.48 -7.34 -8.51
C LEU A 98 3.25 -8.22 -8.25
N ILE A 99 2.03 -7.63 -8.21
CA ILE A 99 0.80 -8.40 -8.02
C ILE A 99 0.56 -9.36 -9.20
N SER A 100 0.89 -8.96 -10.42
CA SER A 100 0.68 -9.78 -11.62
C SER A 100 1.66 -10.94 -11.75
N GLN A 101 2.79 -10.88 -11.03
CA GLN A 101 3.80 -11.95 -10.97
C GLN A 101 3.50 -13.01 -9.90
N VAL A 102 2.51 -12.78 -9.02
CA VAL A 102 2.12 -13.75 -7.99
C VAL A 102 1.55 -15.00 -8.67
N ASP A 103 2.27 -16.12 -8.53
CA ASP A 103 1.84 -17.41 -9.06
C ASP A 103 1.22 -18.24 -7.93
N TYR A 104 -0.09 -18.43 -8.03
CA TYR A 104 -0.89 -19.18 -7.05
C TYR A 104 -0.74 -20.69 -7.17
N SER A 105 -0.03 -21.18 -8.19
CA SER A 105 0.23 -22.61 -8.42
C SER A 105 1.48 -23.09 -7.69
N LYS A 106 2.30 -22.17 -7.16
CA LYS A 106 3.54 -22.47 -6.44
C LYS A 106 3.27 -23.02 -5.02
N PRO A 107 4.24 -23.70 -4.41
CA PRO A 107 4.18 -24.07 -2.99
C PRO A 107 3.84 -22.87 -2.10
N VAL A 108 3.11 -23.14 -1.01
CA VAL A 108 2.61 -22.10 -0.08
C VAL A 108 3.72 -21.18 0.43
N SER A 109 4.93 -21.70 0.63
CA SER A 109 6.10 -20.92 1.06
C SER A 109 6.53 -19.85 0.05
N ASP A 110 6.47 -20.16 -1.25
CA ASP A 110 6.87 -19.24 -2.30
C ASP A 110 5.78 -18.20 -2.55
N LEU A 111 4.51 -18.62 -2.52
CA LEU A 111 3.37 -17.71 -2.56
C LEU A 111 3.40 -16.70 -1.38
N GLN A 112 3.80 -17.16 -0.20
CA GLN A 112 3.97 -16.32 0.97
C GLN A 112 5.06 -15.24 0.76
N LYS A 113 6.19 -15.59 0.13
CA LYS A 113 7.25 -14.63 -0.23
C LYS A 113 6.78 -13.61 -1.27
N ASP A 114 6.06 -14.06 -2.29
CA ASP A 114 5.48 -13.18 -3.32
C ASP A 114 4.51 -12.17 -2.68
N ILE A 115 3.64 -12.64 -1.77
CA ILE A 115 2.74 -11.78 -0.99
C ILE A 115 3.51 -10.79 -0.10
N TYR A 116 4.57 -11.25 0.58
CA TYR A 116 5.40 -10.40 1.42
C TYR A 116 6.07 -9.27 0.62
N SER A 117 6.56 -9.58 -0.58
CA SER A 117 7.13 -8.59 -1.50
C SER A 117 6.09 -7.51 -1.86
N VAL A 118 4.87 -7.92 -2.21
CA VAL A 118 3.76 -6.99 -2.51
C VAL A 118 3.43 -6.11 -1.29
N CYS A 119 3.41 -6.68 -0.08
CA CYS A 119 3.14 -5.95 1.16
C CYS A 119 4.22 -4.94 1.51
N THR A 120 5.48 -5.34 1.30
CA THR A 120 6.65 -4.49 1.54
C THR A 120 6.68 -3.32 0.56
N HIS A 121 6.44 -3.60 -0.73
CA HIS A 121 6.35 -2.55 -1.75
C HIS A 121 5.22 -1.57 -1.44
N LYS A 122 4.03 -2.06 -1.05
CA LYS A 122 2.90 -1.20 -0.66
C LYS A 122 3.26 -0.28 0.50
N LEU A 123 3.93 -0.82 1.54
CA LEU A 123 4.36 -0.03 2.69
C LEU A 123 5.39 1.03 2.28
N GLN A 124 6.40 0.65 1.51
CA GLN A 124 7.44 1.57 1.04
C GLN A 124 6.86 2.67 0.15
N LEU A 125 5.97 2.33 -0.79
CA LEU A 125 5.27 3.30 -1.63
C LEU A 125 4.44 4.27 -0.79
N THR A 126 3.72 3.76 0.22
CA THR A 126 2.94 4.61 1.12
C THR A 126 3.84 5.55 1.91
N LYS A 127 4.99 5.08 2.42
CA LYS A 127 5.98 5.92 3.10
C LYS A 127 6.49 7.04 2.18
N LEU A 128 6.81 6.69 0.93
CA LEU A 128 7.32 7.62 -0.06
C LEU A 128 6.28 8.71 -0.42
N LEU A 129 5.01 8.33 -0.57
CA LEU A 129 3.92 9.29 -0.78
C LEU A 129 3.67 10.16 0.47
N LEU A 130 3.77 9.59 1.67
CA LEU A 130 3.65 10.35 2.92
C LEU A 130 4.77 11.37 3.12
N MET A 131 5.93 11.21 2.46
CA MET A 131 6.96 12.27 2.45
C MET A 131 6.50 13.56 1.75
N SER A 132 5.38 13.52 1.00
CA SER A 132 4.78 14.71 0.41
C SER A 132 3.90 15.51 1.39
N VAL A 133 3.52 14.94 2.54
CA VAL A 133 2.63 15.57 3.54
C VAL A 133 3.14 16.95 4.04
N PRO A 134 4.45 17.16 4.29
CA PRO A 134 5.00 18.47 4.65
C PRO A 134 4.70 19.59 3.64
N PHE A 135 4.41 19.23 2.39
CA PHE A 135 4.03 20.13 1.31
C PHE A 135 2.51 20.37 1.25
N TYR A 136 1.78 20.19 2.35
CA TYR A 136 0.32 20.36 2.40
C TYR A 136 -0.17 21.69 1.79
N MET A 137 0.54 22.80 2.02
CA MET A 137 0.20 24.10 1.45
C MET A 137 0.45 24.22 -0.06
N ALA A 138 1.35 23.42 -0.64
CA ALA A 138 1.50 23.36 -2.09
C ALA A 138 0.19 22.89 -2.75
N TYR A 139 -0.46 21.87 -2.18
CA TYR A 139 -1.76 21.40 -2.68
C TYR A 139 -2.84 22.48 -2.57
N VAL A 140 -2.83 23.28 -1.49
CA VAL A 140 -3.79 24.38 -1.30
C VAL A 140 -3.56 25.47 -2.34
N PHE A 141 -2.34 26.00 -2.46
CA PHE A 141 -2.07 27.10 -3.38
C PHE A 141 -2.31 26.72 -4.84
N ILE A 142 -1.83 25.55 -5.26
CA ILE A 142 -2.00 25.07 -6.63
C ILE A 142 -3.46 24.71 -6.89
N GLY A 143 -4.16 24.12 -5.92
CA GLY A 143 -5.57 23.78 -6.06
C GLY A 143 -6.44 25.01 -6.29
N PHE A 144 -6.22 26.09 -5.53
CA PHE A 144 -6.96 27.34 -5.72
C PHE A 144 -6.61 28.04 -7.04
N ASP A 145 -5.33 28.06 -7.41
CA ASP A 145 -4.91 28.68 -8.66
C ASP A 145 -5.47 27.89 -9.88
N LEU A 146 -5.31 26.57 -9.90
CA LEU A 146 -5.80 25.73 -11.01
C LEU A 146 -7.33 25.64 -11.11
N LEU A 147 -8.05 25.54 -9.99
CA LEU A 147 -9.49 25.30 -10.01
C LEU A 147 -10.31 26.59 -10.01
N LEU A 148 -9.79 27.65 -9.39
CA LEU A 148 -10.53 28.91 -9.19
C LEU A 148 -9.86 30.10 -9.89
N GLY A 149 -8.64 29.93 -10.45
CA GLY A 149 -7.87 31.03 -11.04
C GLY A 149 -7.41 32.06 -10.00
N VAL A 150 -7.38 31.66 -8.71
CA VAL A 150 -7.03 32.57 -7.60
C VAL A 150 -5.63 32.23 -7.10
N ASP A 151 -4.68 33.11 -7.39
CA ASP A 151 -3.34 33.06 -6.80
C ASP A 151 -3.40 33.49 -5.33
N LEU A 152 -3.66 32.52 -4.44
CA LEU A 152 -3.64 32.73 -3.00
C LEU A 152 -2.26 33.23 -2.52
N PHE A 153 -1.18 32.92 -3.24
CA PHE A 153 0.17 33.32 -2.84
C PHE A 153 0.30 34.85 -2.77
N GLN A 154 -0.30 35.56 -3.74
CA GLN A 154 -0.29 37.03 -3.81
C GLN A 154 -1.07 37.72 -2.70
N HIS A 155 -1.99 37.00 -2.05
CA HIS A 155 -2.88 37.53 -1.02
C HIS A 155 -2.37 37.27 0.39
N LEU A 156 -1.20 36.63 0.55
CA LEU A 156 -0.63 36.35 1.86
C LEU A 156 0.23 37.48 2.38
N GLU A 157 0.04 37.77 3.66
CA GLU A 157 0.97 38.62 4.40
C GLU A 157 2.27 37.87 4.73
N GLN A 158 3.37 38.62 4.87
CA GLN A 158 4.71 38.07 5.15
C GLN A 158 4.75 37.17 6.39
N HIS A 159 3.98 37.52 7.43
CA HIS A 159 3.94 36.74 8.67
C HIS A 159 3.29 35.35 8.48
N MET A 160 2.31 35.25 7.57
CA MET A 160 1.68 33.97 7.22
C MET A 160 2.63 33.08 6.43
N ILE A 161 3.41 33.65 5.50
CA ILE A 161 4.44 32.92 4.75
C ILE A 161 5.44 32.27 5.72
N TRP A 162 5.91 33.03 6.71
CA TRP A 162 6.81 32.51 7.76
C TRP A 162 6.17 31.40 8.58
N PHE A 163 4.92 31.60 9.01
CA PHE A 163 4.18 30.59 9.75
C PHE A 163 4.05 29.28 8.97
N TYR A 164 3.65 29.35 7.69
CA TYR A 164 3.51 28.16 6.86
C TYR A 164 4.84 27.47 6.61
N SER A 165 5.90 28.22 6.30
CA SER A 165 7.25 27.68 6.12
C SER A 165 7.76 26.95 7.37
N LEU A 166 7.59 27.54 8.55
CA LEU A 166 7.97 26.91 9.82
C LEU A 166 7.11 25.67 10.10
N SER A 167 5.81 25.74 9.84
CA SER A 167 4.89 24.61 10.02
C SER A 167 5.23 23.43 9.12
N SER A 168 5.56 23.66 7.84
CA SER A 168 5.99 22.63 6.90
C SER A 168 7.32 22.00 7.33
N THR A 169 8.25 22.81 7.83
CA THR A 169 9.54 22.32 8.33
C THR A 169 9.35 21.43 9.56
N LEU A 170 8.54 21.85 10.53
CA LEU A 170 8.21 21.04 11.70
C LEU A 170 7.50 19.74 11.30
N LEU A 171 6.53 19.83 10.39
CA LEU A 171 5.80 18.67 9.88
C LEU A 171 6.72 17.70 9.15
N PHE A 172 7.73 18.20 8.42
CA PHE A 172 8.75 17.38 7.78
C PHE A 172 9.52 16.53 8.79
N PHE A 173 10.02 17.13 9.87
CA PHE A 173 10.75 16.37 10.90
C PHE A 173 9.85 15.34 11.59
N VAL A 174 8.62 15.70 11.94
CA VAL A 174 7.65 14.76 12.55
C VAL A 174 7.35 13.62 11.59
N THR A 175 7.08 13.92 10.33
CA THR A 175 6.77 12.92 9.31
C THR A 175 7.95 12.00 9.08
N ALA A 176 9.15 12.54 8.89
CA ALA A 176 10.37 11.76 8.69
C ALA A 176 10.63 10.81 9.90
N TYR A 177 10.45 11.30 11.12
CA TYR A 177 10.60 10.49 12.33
C TYR A 177 9.60 9.33 12.39
N LEU A 178 8.32 9.59 12.13
CA LEU A 178 7.28 8.56 12.13
C LEU A 178 7.52 7.53 11.03
N LEU A 179 7.87 7.98 9.82
CA LEU A 179 8.17 7.10 8.69
C LEU A 179 9.43 6.25 8.92
N ALA A 180 10.44 6.78 9.60
CA ALA A 180 11.62 6.01 9.97
C ALA A 180 11.27 4.85 10.93
N LYS A 181 10.31 5.06 11.84
CA LYS A 181 9.82 4.01 12.74
C LYS A 181 8.85 3.03 12.09
N LEU A 182 8.17 3.43 11.00
CA LEU A 182 7.20 2.59 10.29
C LEU A 182 7.91 1.51 9.45
N ASP A 183 8.31 0.43 10.10
CA ASP A 183 9.01 -0.71 9.49
C ASP A 183 8.57 -2.03 10.15
N TYR A 184 8.62 -3.15 9.43
CA TYR A 184 8.26 -4.47 9.96
C TYR A 184 9.16 -4.88 11.15
N LYS A 185 10.39 -4.38 11.22
CA LYS A 185 11.28 -4.60 12.38
C LYS A 185 10.75 -4.00 13.68
N ASN A 186 9.95 -2.93 13.58
CA ASN A 186 9.38 -2.22 14.72
C ASN A 186 7.93 -2.63 15.01
N ILE A 187 7.47 -3.77 14.46
CA ILE A 187 6.07 -4.19 14.55
C ILE A 187 5.63 -4.57 15.96
N SER A 188 6.57 -4.72 16.91
CA SER A 188 6.28 -4.88 18.33
C SER A 188 5.60 -3.65 18.95
N LEU A 189 5.76 -2.47 18.36
CA LEU A 189 5.07 -1.26 18.77
C LEU A 189 3.62 -1.27 18.27
N THR A 190 2.65 -1.19 19.18
CA THR A 190 1.21 -1.31 18.87
C THR A 190 0.75 -0.30 17.81
N TRP A 191 1.26 0.93 17.83
CA TRP A 191 0.87 1.94 16.84
C TRP A 191 1.47 1.64 15.45
N VAL A 192 2.70 1.10 15.37
CA VAL A 192 3.34 0.67 14.12
C VAL A 192 2.55 -0.48 13.52
N GLN A 193 2.24 -1.49 14.33
CA GLN A 193 1.44 -2.64 13.90
C GLN A 193 0.08 -2.19 13.35
N LYS A 194 -0.67 -1.36 14.09
CA LYS A 194 -1.97 -0.84 13.64
C LYS A 194 -1.85 -0.05 12.35
N THR A 195 -0.80 0.76 12.19
CA THR A 195 -0.58 1.56 10.97
C THR A 195 -0.27 0.67 9.78
N ILE A 196 0.62 -0.30 9.93
CA ILE A 196 0.94 -1.25 8.86
C ILE A 196 -0.27 -2.11 8.52
N GLN A 197 -1.07 -2.55 9.51
CA GLN A 197 -2.32 -3.28 9.28
C GLN A 197 -3.36 -2.44 8.54
N PHE A 198 -3.45 -1.14 8.82
CA PHE A 198 -4.32 -0.22 8.08
C PHE A 198 -3.85 -0.05 6.63
N ILE A 199 -2.54 0.13 6.42
CA ILE A 199 -1.97 0.34 5.08
C ILE A 199 -2.09 -0.95 4.24
N VAL A 200 -1.61 -2.07 4.78
CA VAL A 200 -1.44 -3.32 4.02
C VAL A 200 -2.67 -4.21 4.12
N GLY A 201 -3.33 -4.25 5.26
CA GLY A 201 -4.44 -5.14 5.59
C GLY A 201 -4.02 -6.17 6.64
N GLU A 202 -4.86 -6.39 7.64
CA GLU A 202 -4.57 -7.26 8.80
C GLU A 202 -4.12 -8.68 8.41
N ARG A 203 -4.83 -9.28 7.44
CA ARG A 203 -4.53 -10.64 6.96
C ARG A 203 -3.16 -10.75 6.30
N LEU A 204 -2.76 -9.71 5.57
CA LEU A 204 -1.50 -9.64 4.86
C LEU A 204 -0.33 -9.37 5.81
N VAL A 205 -0.56 -8.60 6.87
CA VAL A 205 0.41 -8.39 7.96
C VAL A 205 0.68 -9.67 8.74
N ASN A 206 -0.35 -10.44 9.10
CA ASN A 206 -0.16 -11.68 9.86
C ASN A 206 0.69 -12.70 9.08
N MET A 207 0.54 -12.75 7.75
CA MET A 207 1.39 -13.57 6.87
C MET A 207 2.83 -13.06 6.82
N ALA A 208 3.02 -11.74 6.67
CA ALA A 208 4.34 -11.12 6.67
C ALA A 208 5.09 -11.35 7.99
N GLN A 209 4.40 -11.22 9.12
CA GLN A 209 4.95 -11.47 10.46
C GLN A 209 5.38 -12.92 10.63
N PHE A 210 4.59 -13.87 10.14
CA PHE A 210 4.94 -15.30 10.21
C PHE A 210 6.25 -15.60 9.48
N ILE A 211 6.42 -15.08 8.26
CA ILE A 211 7.65 -15.28 7.46
C ILE A 211 8.85 -14.62 8.14
N ASN A 212 8.71 -13.37 8.60
CA ASN A 212 9.80 -12.65 9.27
C ASN A 212 10.26 -13.37 10.54
N ASN A 213 9.33 -13.98 11.30
CA ASN A 213 9.67 -14.77 12.48
C ASN A 213 10.46 -16.05 12.13
N ILE A 214 10.14 -16.70 11.01
CA ILE A 214 10.86 -17.88 10.51
C ILE A 214 12.28 -17.51 10.07
N GLU A 215 12.48 -16.38 9.39
CA GLU A 215 13.81 -15.94 8.94
C GLU A 215 14.68 -15.37 10.08
N SER A 216 14.07 -14.92 11.19
CA SER A 216 14.77 -14.39 12.36
C SER A 216 15.21 -15.44 13.39
N THR A 217 14.87 -16.72 13.18
CA THR A 217 15.21 -17.86 14.04
C THR A 217 16.37 -18.65 13.42
#